data_AF-A0A395LLY5-F1
#
_entry.id   AF-A0A395LLY5-F1
#
_cell.length_a   1.000
_cell.length_b   1.000
_cell.length_c   1.000
_cell.angle_alpha   90.00
_cell.angle_beta   90.00
_cell.angle_gamma   90.00
#
_symmetry.space_group_name_H-M   'P 1'
#
loop_
_entity.id
_entity.type
_entity.pdbx_description
1 polymer ?
#
loop_
_entity_poly.entity_id
_entity_poly.type
_entity_poly.pdbx_seq_one_letter_code
_entity_poly.pdbx_strand_id
1 'polypeptide(L)'
;MTRINTNIGAIAALHTLRSINSRLDTTQNHVSTGYRVDVAADNAAYWSIATTMRSDSRALNAVQDAIGLGAAKVDVAYAGMESVIEVLTEFQAKLVAAKQPCVDKAKIQKELEQLKSQATSIAQSASFSGINWLHEPPSRNRPVLPHAS
;
A
#
# COMPACT_ATOMS: atom_id res chain seq x y z
N MET A 1 -28.74 -63.09 27.87
CA MET A 1 -27.45 -62.35 27.87
C MET A 1 -27.58 -61.14 28.77
N THR A 2 -27.31 -61.31 30.07
CA THR A 2 -27.39 -60.22 31.05
C THR A 2 -26.09 -60.21 31.84
N ARG A 3 -25.12 -59.41 31.39
CA ARG A 3 -23.98 -59.04 32.22
C ARG A 3 -24.36 -57.77 32.96
N ILE A 4 -24.55 -57.89 34.28
CA ILE A 4 -24.93 -56.78 35.18
C ILE A 4 -23.82 -55.72 35.26
N ASN A 5 -22.57 -56.12 35.00
CA ASN A 5 -21.39 -55.26 35.19
C ASN A 5 -20.91 -54.56 33.91
N THR A 6 -21.50 -54.81 32.74
CA THR A 6 -21.03 -54.22 31.47
C THR A 6 -22.21 -53.94 30.55
N ASN A 7 -22.66 -52.68 30.51
CA ASN A 7 -23.75 -52.26 29.64
C ASN A 7 -23.22 -51.91 28.24
N ILE A 8 -23.39 -52.84 27.29
CA ILE A 8 -22.95 -52.68 25.90
C ILE A 8 -23.63 -51.49 25.22
N GLY A 9 -24.89 -51.21 25.54
CA GLY A 9 -25.62 -50.04 25.04
C GLY A 9 -25.02 -48.72 25.52
N ALA A 10 -24.61 -48.65 26.79
CA ALA A 10 -23.93 -47.49 27.35
C ALA A 10 -22.53 -47.29 26.73
N ILE A 11 -21.79 -48.37 26.45
CA ILE A 11 -20.49 -48.30 25.76
C ILE A 11 -20.65 -47.80 24.33
N ALA A 12 -21.66 -48.28 23.59
CA ALA A 12 -21.97 -47.80 22.25
C ALA A 12 -22.37 -46.31 22.25
N ALA A 13 -23.22 -45.90 23.19
CA ALA A 13 -23.60 -44.50 23.35
C ALA A 13 -22.39 -43.61 23.70
N LEU A 14 -21.49 -44.06 24.58
CA LEU A 14 -20.26 -43.35 24.91
C LEU A 14 -19.31 -43.22 23.72
N HIS A 15 -19.20 -44.25 22.88
CA HIS A 15 -18.41 -44.19 21.65
C HIS A 15 -18.99 -43.17 20.65
N THR A 16 -20.30 -43.20 20.43
CA THR A 16 -20.99 -42.21 19.59
C THR A 16 -20.83 -40.79 20.15
N LEU A 17 -20.96 -40.60 21.46
CA LEU A 17 -20.79 -39.30 22.12
C LEU A 17 -19.36 -38.77 21.95
N ARG A 18 -18.34 -39.62 22.13
CA ARG A 18 -16.94 -39.25 21.88
C ARG A 18 -16.71 -38.83 20.42
N SER A 19 -17.32 -39.55 19.47
CA SER A 19 -17.25 -39.19 18.05
C SER A 19 -17.92 -37.85 17.75
N ILE A 20 -19.10 -37.59 18.34
CA ILE A 20 -19.80 -36.31 18.20
C ILE A 20 -18.98 -35.16 18.79
N ASN A 21 -18.45 -35.33 20.01
CA ASN A 21 -17.61 -34.30 20.64
C ASN A 21 -16.37 -33.99 19.80
N SER A 22 -15.69 -35.00 19.27
CA SER A 22 -14.53 -34.78 18.39
C SER A 22 -14.89 -34.00 17.11
N ARG A 23 -16.05 -34.27 16.50
CA ARG A 23 -16.54 -33.51 15.34
C ARG A 23 -17.01 -32.10 15.71
N LEU A 24 -17.53 -31.92 16.92
CA LEU A 24 -17.92 -30.62 17.42
C LEU A 24 -16.70 -29.74 17.63
N ASP A 25 -15.63 -30.28 18.22
CA ASP A 25 -14.37 -29.55 18.44
C ASP A 25 -13.74 -29.09 17.11
N THR A 26 -13.73 -29.93 16.07
CA THR A 26 -13.23 -29.53 14.75
C THR A 26 -14.12 -28.46 14.11
N THR A 27 -15.44 -28.61 14.18
CA THR A 27 -16.39 -27.61 13.67
C THR A 27 -16.22 -26.29 14.39
N GLN A 28 -16.08 -26.31 15.71
CA GLN A 28 -15.83 -25.12 16.52
C GLN A 28 -14.51 -24.46 16.12
N ASN A 29 -13.45 -25.23 15.86
CA ASN A 29 -12.18 -24.68 15.42
C ASN A 29 -12.28 -24.04 14.03
N HIS A 30 -13.00 -24.65 13.09
CA HIS A 30 -13.27 -24.06 11.78
C HIS A 30 -14.11 -22.78 11.86
N VAL A 31 -15.10 -22.72 12.76
CA VAL A 31 -15.92 -21.52 12.98
C VAL A 31 -15.08 -20.41 13.62
N SER A 32 -14.25 -20.73 14.62
CA SER A 32 -13.40 -19.76 15.32
C SER A 32 -12.31 -19.18 14.41
N THR A 33 -11.72 -20.00 13.53
CA THR A 33 -10.65 -19.57 12.63
C THR A 33 -11.16 -19.05 11.28
N GLY A 34 -12.38 -19.42 10.89
CA GLY A 34 -12.93 -19.20 9.56
C GLY A 34 -12.27 -20.06 8.47
N TYR A 35 -11.34 -20.94 8.81
CA TYR A 35 -10.59 -21.76 7.85
C TYR A 35 -11.04 -23.22 7.89
N ARG A 36 -11.37 -23.76 6.72
CA ARG A 36 -11.70 -25.19 6.54
C ARG A 36 -10.48 -26.11 6.67
N VAL A 37 -9.26 -25.60 6.47
CA VAL A 37 -8.00 -26.33 6.68
C VAL A 37 -7.10 -25.44 7.54
N ASP A 38 -7.01 -25.79 8.81
CA ASP A 38 -6.27 -25.03 9.82
C ASP A 38 -4.87 -25.62 10.06
N VAL A 39 -4.78 -26.95 10.13
CA VAL A 39 -3.54 -27.68 10.45
C VAL A 39 -3.01 -28.45 9.23
N ALA A 40 -1.68 -28.44 9.02
CA ALA A 40 -1.01 -29.18 7.95
C ALA A 40 -1.24 -30.71 8.02
N ALA A 41 -1.60 -31.21 9.21
CA ALA A 41 -1.89 -32.62 9.46
C ALA A 41 -3.17 -33.12 8.76
N ASP A 42 -4.15 -32.24 8.52
CA ASP A 42 -5.42 -32.65 7.90
C ASP A 42 -5.27 -32.87 6.38
N ASN A 43 -4.52 -31.99 5.70
CA ASN A 43 -4.21 -32.10 4.27
C ASN A 43 -3.00 -31.23 3.90
N ALA A 44 -1.79 -31.79 3.95
CA ALA A 44 -0.54 -31.06 3.68
C ALA A 44 -0.52 -30.32 2.32
N ALA A 45 -1.08 -30.92 1.27
CA ALA A 45 -1.13 -30.31 -0.07
C ALA A 45 -2.10 -29.11 -0.15
N TYR A 46 -3.28 -29.20 0.46
CA TYR A 46 -4.23 -28.08 0.49
C TYR A 46 -3.76 -26.98 1.45
N TRP A 47 -3.11 -27.37 2.56
CA TRP A 47 -2.55 -26.41 3.50
C TRP A 47 -1.39 -25.62 2.89
N SER A 48 -0.51 -26.25 2.09
CA SER A 48 0.58 -25.54 1.42
C SER A 48 0.05 -24.54 0.39
N ILE A 49 -0.90 -24.94 -0.47
CA ILE A 49 -1.55 -24.03 -1.44
C ILE A 49 -2.26 -22.89 -0.72
N ALA A 50 -3.05 -23.18 0.32
CA ALA A 50 -3.75 -22.15 1.08
C ALA A 50 -2.78 -21.18 1.79
N THR A 51 -1.65 -21.68 2.28
CA THR A 51 -0.61 -20.85 2.92
C THR A 51 0.10 -19.97 1.91
N THR A 52 0.44 -20.49 0.73
CA THR A 52 0.96 -19.69 -0.38
C THR A 52 -0.04 -18.61 -0.78
N MET A 53 -1.31 -18.95 -0.99
CA MET A 53 -2.36 -17.97 -1.31
C MET A 53 -2.52 -16.90 -0.22
N ARG A 54 -2.44 -17.27 1.07
CA ARG A 54 -2.47 -16.30 2.18
C ARG A 54 -1.23 -15.39 2.17
N SER A 55 -0.06 -15.94 1.85
CA SER A 55 1.18 -15.17 1.69
C SER A 55 1.08 -14.19 0.52
N ASP A 56 0.59 -14.65 -0.62
CA ASP A 56 0.37 -13.83 -1.82
C ASP A 56 -0.65 -12.72 -1.54
N SER A 57 -1.75 -13.03 -0.84
CA SER A 57 -2.73 -12.02 -0.43
C SER A 57 -2.10 -10.94 0.46
N ARG A 58 -1.24 -11.31 1.42
CA ARG A 58 -0.52 -10.32 2.24
C ARG A 58 0.45 -9.48 1.41
N ALA A 59 1.17 -10.10 0.47
CA ALA A 59 2.06 -9.39 -0.43
C ALA A 59 1.28 -8.41 -1.33
N LEU A 60 0.15 -8.83 -1.89
CA LEU A 60 -0.72 -7.97 -2.70
C LEU A 60 -1.31 -6.81 -1.90
N ASN A 61 -1.71 -7.02 -0.65
CA ASN A 61 -2.16 -5.93 0.23
C ASN A 61 -1.05 -4.90 0.45
N ALA A 62 0.18 -5.36 0.73
CA ALA A 62 1.32 -4.45 0.87
C ALA A 62 1.63 -3.68 -0.43
N VAL A 63 1.50 -4.33 -1.59
CA VAL A 63 1.63 -3.68 -2.91
C VAL A 63 0.52 -2.65 -3.11
N GLN A 64 -0.71 -2.96 -2.72
CA GLN A 64 -1.85 -2.04 -2.83
C GLN A 64 -1.64 -0.80 -1.96
N ASP A 65 -1.16 -0.96 -0.72
CA ASP A 65 -0.81 0.16 0.15
C ASP A 65 0.30 1.02 -0.46
N ALA A 66 1.33 0.38 -1.03
CA ALA A 66 2.41 1.08 -1.72
C ALA A 66 1.94 1.86 -2.95
N ILE A 67 1.02 1.30 -3.75
CA ILE A 67 0.38 1.98 -4.88
C ILE A 67 -0.47 3.15 -4.38
N GLY A 68 -1.24 2.98 -3.30
CA GLY A 68 -2.03 4.05 -2.70
C GLY A 68 -1.16 5.23 -2.25
N LEU A 69 -0.03 4.95 -1.61
CA LEU A 69 0.96 5.97 -1.26
C LEU A 69 1.61 6.60 -2.50
N GLY A 70 1.84 5.81 -3.56
CA GLY A 70 2.33 6.30 -4.85
C GLY A 70 1.34 7.25 -5.53
N ALA A 71 0.06 6.92 -5.54
CA ALA A 71 -1.01 7.76 -6.07
C ALA A 71 -1.08 9.08 -5.32
N ALA A 72 -1.10 9.05 -3.98
CA ALA A 72 -1.10 10.27 -3.17
C ALA A 72 0.12 11.17 -3.44
N LYS A 73 1.30 10.58 -3.69
CA LYS A 73 2.50 11.34 -4.10
C LYS A 73 2.33 12.01 -5.46
N VAL A 74 1.77 11.30 -6.44
CA VAL A 74 1.49 11.84 -7.77
C VAL A 74 0.47 12.97 -7.68
N ASP A 75 -0.57 12.85 -6.86
CA ASP A 75 -1.58 13.88 -6.68
C ASP A 75 -0.98 15.18 -6.09
N VAL A 76 -0.10 15.06 -5.09
CA VAL A 76 0.61 16.22 -4.52
C VAL A 76 1.53 16.86 -5.55
N ALA A 77 2.26 16.04 -6.32
CA ALA A 77 3.09 16.56 -7.41
C ALA A 77 2.22 17.25 -8.49
N TYR A 78 1.05 16.70 -8.82
CA TYR A 78 0.13 17.29 -9.79
C TYR A 78 -0.39 18.65 -9.31
N ALA A 79 -0.86 18.74 -8.06
CA ALA A 79 -1.29 20.01 -7.47
C ALA A 79 -0.15 21.04 -7.42
N GLY A 80 1.06 20.60 -7.05
CA GLY A 80 2.26 21.45 -7.08
C GLY A 80 2.59 21.96 -8.48
N MET A 81 2.45 21.11 -9.52
CA MET A 81 2.62 21.51 -10.91
C MET A 81 1.59 22.54 -11.35
N GLU A 82 0.33 22.37 -10.98
CA GLU A 82 -0.72 23.34 -11.32
C GLU A 82 -0.38 24.74 -10.77
N SER A 83 0.03 24.83 -9.50
CA SER A 83 0.47 26.09 -8.91
C SER A 83 1.72 26.67 -9.59
N VAL A 84 2.65 25.84 -10.06
CA VAL A 84 3.80 26.29 -10.85
C VAL A 84 3.35 26.84 -12.22
N ILE A 85 2.38 26.20 -12.87
CA ILE A 85 1.83 26.65 -14.15
C ILE A 85 1.17 28.03 -14.01
N GLU A 86 0.43 28.27 -12.92
CA GLU A 86 -0.16 29.58 -12.63
C GLU A 86 0.92 30.68 -12.55
N VAL A 87 1.99 30.43 -11.79
CA VAL A 87 3.12 31.37 -11.66
C VAL A 87 3.84 31.59 -13.00
N LEU A 88 4.02 30.54 -13.80
CA LEU A 88 4.63 30.65 -15.14
C LEU A 88 3.74 31.42 -16.12
N THR A 89 2.43 31.32 -15.98
CA THR A 89 1.47 32.10 -16.80
C THR A 89 1.59 33.59 -16.48
N GLU A 90 1.71 33.94 -15.19
CA GLU A 90 1.98 35.33 -14.79
C GLU A 90 3.35 35.81 -15.28
N PHE A 91 4.38 34.96 -15.18
CA PHE A 91 5.72 35.24 -15.70
C PHE A 91 5.67 35.57 -17.20
N GLN A 92 4.94 34.77 -18.00
CA GLN A 92 4.78 35.01 -19.42
C GLN A 92 4.07 36.35 -19.70
N ALA A 93 3.00 36.67 -18.95
CA ALA A 93 2.28 37.94 -19.09
C ALA A 93 3.20 39.14 -18.81
N LYS A 94 4.01 39.07 -17.75
CA LYS A 94 5.00 40.11 -17.40
C LYS A 94 6.10 40.23 -18.46
N LEU A 95 6.55 39.12 -19.02
CA LEU A 95 7.54 39.11 -20.10
C LEU A 95 7.02 39.76 -21.38
N VAL A 96 5.75 39.52 -21.73
CA VAL A 96 5.10 40.19 -22.87
C VAL A 96 4.97 41.70 -22.62
N ALA A 97 4.58 42.11 -21.41
CA ALA A 97 4.54 43.53 -21.04
C ALA A 97 5.91 44.22 -21.16
N ALA A 98 7.01 43.50 -20.86
CA ALA A 98 8.37 44.03 -21.00
C ALA A 98 8.81 44.34 -22.43
N LYS A 99 8.12 43.78 -23.44
CA LYS A 99 8.41 44.07 -24.86
C LYS A 99 7.85 45.42 -25.31
N GLN A 100 7.00 46.07 -24.52
CA GLN A 100 6.46 47.38 -24.85
C GLN A 100 7.53 48.48 -24.69
N PRO A 101 7.62 49.43 -25.63
CA PRO A 101 8.74 50.39 -25.70
C PRO A 101 8.76 51.43 -24.57
N CYS A 102 7.67 51.61 -23.82
CA CYS A 102 7.55 52.64 -22.79
C CYS A 102 7.70 52.11 -21.35
N VAL A 103 8.20 50.87 -21.18
CA VAL A 103 8.23 50.18 -19.89
C VAL A 103 9.65 50.04 -19.34
N ASP A 104 9.78 50.22 -18.02
CA ASP A 104 11.04 50.09 -17.28
C ASP A 104 11.46 48.61 -17.14
N LYS A 105 12.35 48.18 -18.03
CA LYS A 105 12.83 46.79 -18.11
C LYS A 105 13.53 46.33 -16.83
N ALA A 106 14.14 47.23 -16.07
CA ALA A 106 14.84 46.88 -14.83
C ALA A 106 13.86 46.48 -13.70
N LYS A 107 12.68 47.14 -13.64
CA LYS A 107 11.63 46.78 -12.68
C LYS A 107 11.00 45.44 -13.04
N ILE A 108 10.69 45.20 -14.31
CA ILE A 108 10.14 43.91 -14.74
C ILE A 108 11.13 42.78 -14.51
N GLN A 109 12.42 42.99 -14.74
CA GLN A 109 13.43 41.96 -14.47
C GLN A 109 13.42 41.51 -13.01
N LYS A 110 13.26 42.44 -12.04
CA LYS A 110 13.12 42.10 -10.62
C LYS A 110 11.84 41.31 -10.33
N GLU A 111 10.71 41.70 -10.92
CA GLU A 111 9.45 40.97 -10.77
C GLU A 111 9.56 39.54 -11.35
N LEU A 112 10.18 39.37 -12.52
CA LEU A 112 10.43 38.06 -13.12
C LEU A 112 11.34 37.20 -12.24
N GLU A 113 12.38 37.78 -11.63
CA GLU A 113 13.27 37.06 -10.73
C GLU A 113 12.54 36.61 -9.45
N GLN A 114 11.62 37.43 -8.94
CA GLN A 114 10.75 37.07 -7.82
C GLN A 114 9.77 35.94 -8.18
N LEU A 115 9.12 36.01 -9.35
CA LEU A 115 8.23 34.95 -9.84
C LEU A 115 8.99 33.63 -10.07
N LYS A 116 10.22 33.68 -10.58
CA LYS A 116 11.10 32.52 -10.71
C LYS A 116 11.41 31.91 -9.33
N SER A 117 11.73 32.74 -8.35
CA SER A 117 11.97 32.29 -6.97
C SER A 117 10.73 31.63 -6.39
N GLN A 118 9.56 32.24 -6.57
CA GLN A 118 8.28 31.71 -6.12
C GLN A 118 7.94 30.35 -6.76
N ALA A 119 8.12 30.20 -8.07
CA ALA A 119 7.94 28.91 -8.75
C ALA A 119 8.88 27.83 -8.19
N THR A 120 10.14 28.21 -7.88
CA THR A 120 11.11 27.29 -7.26
C THR A 120 10.69 26.90 -5.84
N SER A 121 10.18 27.85 -5.05
CA SER A 121 9.66 27.58 -3.70
C SER A 121 8.44 26.66 -3.72
N ILE A 122 7.49 26.87 -4.63
CA ILE A 122 6.32 25.99 -4.79
C ILE A 122 6.79 24.58 -5.17
N ALA A 123 7.72 24.47 -6.14
CA ALA A 123 8.29 23.20 -6.53
C ALA A 123 8.98 22.49 -5.35
N GLN A 124 9.65 23.22 -4.44
CA GLN A 124 10.26 22.66 -3.23
C GLN A 124 9.24 22.28 -2.14
N SER A 125 8.14 23.04 -2.02
CA SER A 125 7.09 22.79 -1.02
C SER A 125 6.14 21.65 -1.40
N ALA A 126 6.08 21.24 -2.67
CA ALA A 126 5.32 20.09 -3.15
C ALA A 126 5.94 18.74 -2.74
N SER A 127 6.10 18.53 -1.43
CA SER A 127 6.68 17.33 -0.83
C SER A 127 5.59 16.49 -0.15
N PHE A 128 5.60 15.19 -0.43
CA PHE A 128 4.75 14.23 0.27
C PHE A 128 5.61 13.16 0.95
N SER A 129 5.47 13.04 2.27
CA SER A 129 6.26 12.14 3.10
C SER A 129 7.79 12.29 2.92
N GLY A 130 8.26 13.53 2.74
CA GLY A 130 9.69 13.85 2.62
C GLY A 130 10.29 13.59 1.24
N ILE A 131 9.51 13.10 0.27
CA ILE A 131 9.94 12.89 -1.11
C ILE A 131 9.24 13.93 -2.00
N ASN A 132 10.02 14.61 -2.84
CA ASN A 132 9.52 15.64 -3.73
C ASN A 132 9.90 15.31 -5.19
N TRP A 133 8.93 14.91 -6.01
CA TRP A 133 9.17 14.53 -7.41
C TRP A 133 9.44 15.71 -8.34
N LEU A 134 9.14 16.93 -7.92
CA LEU A 134 9.36 18.15 -8.70
C LEU A 134 10.75 18.75 -8.48
N HIS A 135 11.40 18.41 -7.38
CA HIS A 135 12.71 18.95 -7.00
C HIS A 135 13.82 17.89 -6.97
N GLU A 136 13.50 16.65 -6.60
CA GLU A 136 14.53 15.64 -6.39
C GLU A 136 14.99 15.01 -7.73
N PRO A 137 16.29 15.03 -8.06
CA PRO A 137 16.80 14.19 -9.13
C PRO A 137 16.49 12.73 -8.78
N PRO A 138 16.06 11.88 -9.73
CA PRO A 138 15.70 10.50 -9.44
C PRO A 138 16.86 9.83 -8.70
N SER A 139 16.68 9.62 -7.39
CA SER A 139 17.70 9.01 -6.56
C SER A 139 17.96 7.63 -7.15
N ARG A 140 19.19 7.46 -7.61
CA ARG A 140 19.70 6.25 -8.28
C ARG A 140 19.86 5.13 -7.25
N ASN A 141 18.85 4.90 -6.41
CA ASN A 141 18.82 3.76 -5.51
C ASN A 141 18.31 2.55 -6.31
N ARG A 142 19.11 2.11 -7.30
CA ARG A 142 19.02 0.73 -7.77
C ARG A 142 19.51 -0.09 -6.58
N PRO A 143 18.69 -0.97 -5.97
CA PRO A 143 19.23 -1.95 -5.05
C PRO A 143 20.27 -2.74 -5.85
N VAL A 144 21.55 -2.52 -5.54
CA VAL A 144 22.63 -3.40 -5.98
C VAL A 144 22.32 -4.73 -5.30
N LEU A 145 21.81 -5.68 -6.07
CA LEU A 145 21.69 -7.07 -5.66
C LEU A 145 23.06 -7.48 -5.14
N PRO A 146 23.19 -7.99 -3.89
CA PRO A 146 24.46 -8.52 -3.42
C PRO A 146 24.84 -9.67 -4.35
N HIS A 147 25.90 -9.46 -5.13
CA HIS A 147 26.51 -10.54 -5.90
C HIS A 147 27.08 -11.54 -4.90
N ALA A 148 26.54 -12.75 -4.94
CA ALA A 148 27.09 -13.90 -4.25
C ALA A 148 28.54 -14.13 -4.73
N SER A 149 29.46 -14.06 -3.79
CA SER A 149 30.80 -14.67 -3.82
C SER A 149 31.06 -15.24 -2.45
#